data_AF-A0A7S1XU44-F1
#
_entry.id   AF-A0A7S1XU44-F1
#
_cell.length_a   1.000
_cell.length_b   1.000
_cell.length_c   1.000
_cell.angle_alpha   90.00
_cell.angle_beta   90.00
_cell.angle_gamma   90.00
#
_symmetry.space_group_name_H-M   'P 1'
#
loop_
_entity.id
_entity.type
_entity.pdbx_description
1 polymer ?
#
loop_
_entity_poly.entity_id
_entity_poly.type
_entity_poly.pdbx_seq_one_letter_code
_entity_poly.pdbx_strand_id
1 'polypeptide(L)'
;GDPHPGNVLLVHGDREDKLGLIDFGQVKRIDVPTRVTLAKVLVALHVNDFDLIVEQIRETGYKTKYDKPETMYKLARVFFDRDDPETLEGKHVQAFLDEIQADDPVEQLGEEFVMAVRVAIMLRGLGHVLKQHRSTANA
;
A
#
# COMPACT_ATOMS: atom_id res chain seq x y z
N GLY A 1 -0.60 -6.01 -10.16
CA GLY A 1 0.43 -5.37 -10.98
C GLY A 1 1.75 -5.72 -10.37
N ASP A 2 2.75 -5.95 -11.20
CA ASP A 2 4.16 -5.91 -10.81
C ASP A 2 4.73 -4.61 -11.37
N PRO A 3 4.63 -3.47 -10.64
CA PRO A 3 5.14 -2.18 -11.12
C PRO A 3 6.65 -2.12 -10.89
N HIS A 4 7.36 -3.17 -11.30
CA HIS A 4 8.81 -3.20 -11.27
C HIS A 4 9.35 -1.97 -12.02
N PRO A 5 10.38 -1.27 -11.50
CA PRO A 5 10.88 -0.03 -12.11
C PRO A 5 11.24 -0.15 -13.59
N GLY A 6 11.69 -1.33 -14.03
CA GLY A 6 12.00 -1.61 -15.43
C GLY A 6 10.79 -1.53 -16.39
N ASN A 7 9.56 -1.52 -15.86
CA ASN A 7 8.33 -1.48 -16.66
C ASN A 7 7.85 -0.04 -16.94
N VAL A 8 8.51 0.96 -16.36
CA VAL A 8 8.16 2.39 -16.48
C VAL A 8 9.33 3.14 -17.09
N LEU A 9 9.12 3.72 -18.27
CA LEU A 9 10.15 4.46 -19.01
C LEU A 9 9.77 5.94 -19.12
N LEU A 10 10.75 6.83 -18.99
CA LEU A 10 10.59 8.22 -19.43
C LEU A 10 10.86 8.28 -20.94
N VAL A 11 9.83 8.63 -21.70
CA VAL A 11 9.91 8.78 -23.16
C VAL A 11 9.95 10.26 -23.47
N HIS A 12 11.10 10.73 -23.94
CA HIS A 12 11.25 12.12 -24.38
C HIS A 12 10.53 12.33 -25.70
N GLY A 13 9.63 13.32 -25.73
CA GLY A 13 8.93 13.74 -26.93
C GLY A 13 9.31 15.16 -27.33
N ASP A 14 9.09 15.49 -28.60
CA ASP A 14 9.44 16.82 -29.16
C ASP A 14 8.67 17.99 -28.49
N ARG A 15 7.53 17.70 -27.84
CA ARG A 15 6.66 18.69 -27.18
C ARG A 15 6.48 18.47 -25.69
N GLU A 16 6.45 17.22 -25.26
CA GLU A 16 6.24 16.82 -23.87
C GLU A 16 6.85 15.44 -23.62
N ASP A 17 7.37 15.24 -22.42
CA ASP A 17 7.79 13.93 -21.94
C ASP A 17 6.56 13.08 -21.59
N LYS A 18 6.66 11.77 -21.78
CA LYS A 18 5.60 10.80 -21.47
C LYS A 18 6.13 9.65 -20.63
N LEU A 19 5.24 9.02 -19.88
CA LEU A 19 5.52 7.72 -19.25
C LEU A 19 5.13 6.59 -20.20
N GLY A 20 6.11 5.77 -20.59
CA GLY A 20 5.91 4.53 -21.31
C GLY A 20 5.73 3.37 -20.34
N LEU A 21 4.67 2.59 -20.51
CA LEU A 21 4.41 1.35 -19.77
C LEU A 21 4.55 0.17 -20.73
N ILE A 22 5.46 -0.76 -20.43
CA ILE A 22 5.86 -1.79 -21.41
C ILE A 22 5.47 -3.23 -21.03
N ASP A 23 5.07 -3.47 -19.79
CA ASP A 23 4.72 -4.81 -19.30
C ASP A 23 3.35 -4.82 -18.60
N PHE A 24 2.50 -5.74 -19.05
CA PHE A 24 1.15 -5.97 -18.52
C PHE A 24 0.92 -7.44 -18.10
N GLY A 25 1.99 -8.24 -17.95
CA GLY A 25 1.93 -9.67 -17.64
C GLY A 25 1.38 -10.01 -16.24
N GLN A 26 1.33 -9.03 -15.32
CA GLN A 26 0.83 -9.18 -13.94
C GLN A 26 -0.38 -8.27 -13.64
N VAL A 27 -1.21 -8.01 -14.65
CA VAL A 27 -2.50 -7.34 -14.48
C VAL A 27 -3.51 -8.32 -13.87
N LYS A 28 -4.26 -7.88 -12.86
CA LYS A 28 -5.45 -8.59 -12.36
C LYS A 28 -6.63 -7.63 -12.30
N ARG A 29 -7.79 -8.15 -12.67
CA ARG A 29 -9.04 -7.42 -12.65
C ARG A 29 -9.55 -7.37 -11.22
N ILE A 30 -9.91 -6.18 -10.76
CA ILE A 30 -10.55 -5.98 -9.46
C ILE A 30 -12.03 -5.67 -9.74
N ASP A 31 -12.92 -6.46 -9.18
CA ASP A 31 -14.36 -6.30 -9.38
C ASP A 31 -14.91 -5.06 -8.65
N VAL A 32 -16.18 -4.73 -8.86
CA VAL A 32 -16.79 -3.53 -8.24
C VAL A 32 -16.78 -3.62 -6.70
N PRO A 33 -17.24 -4.73 -6.07
CA PRO A 33 -17.21 -4.86 -4.62
C PRO A 33 -15.82 -4.65 -4.00
N THR A 34 -14.78 -5.31 -4.52
CA THR A 34 -13.43 -5.17 -3.98
C THR A 34 -12.91 -3.73 -4.14
N ARG A 35 -13.22 -3.05 -5.26
CA ARG A 35 -12.86 -1.63 -5.41
C ARG A 35 -13.55 -0.74 -4.39
N VAL A 36 -14.81 -1.02 -4.06
CA VAL A 36 -15.53 -0.26 -3.02
C VAL A 36 -14.89 -0.49 -1.66
N THR A 37 -14.58 -1.72 -1.28
CA THR A 37 -13.88 -2.02 -0.02
C THR A 37 -12.52 -1.32 0.06
N LEU A 38 -11.73 -1.34 -1.02
CA LEU A 38 -10.46 -0.60 -1.06
C LEU A 38 -10.68 0.91 -0.87
N ALA A 39 -11.69 1.48 -1.53
CA ALA A 39 -12.01 2.90 -1.39
C ALA A 39 -12.40 3.26 0.05
N LYS A 40 -13.15 2.40 0.75
CA LYS A 40 -13.48 2.62 2.17
C LYS A 40 -12.24 2.66 3.06
N VAL A 41 -11.27 1.76 2.85
CA VAL A 41 -9.98 1.78 3.57
C VAL A 41 -9.26 3.11 3.35
N LEU A 42 -9.19 3.59 2.10
CA LEU A 42 -8.55 4.86 1.77
C LEU A 42 -9.26 6.07 2.40
N VAL A 43 -10.59 6.06 2.42
CA VAL A 43 -11.39 7.10 3.09
C VAL A 43 -11.15 7.08 4.60
N ALA A 44 -11.14 5.89 5.22
CA ALA A 44 -10.86 5.71 6.64
C ALA A 44 -9.48 6.26 7.03
N LEU A 45 -8.46 5.96 6.23
CA LEU A 45 -7.11 6.50 6.39
C LEU A 45 -7.06 8.02 6.22
N HIS A 46 -7.80 8.56 5.25
CA HIS A 46 -7.86 10.00 5.00
C HIS A 46 -8.47 10.78 6.18
N VAL A 47 -9.55 10.26 6.78
CA VAL A 47 -10.17 10.88 7.97
C VAL A 47 -9.41 10.57 9.26
N ASN A 48 -8.42 9.68 9.20
CA ASN A 48 -7.52 9.30 10.29
C ASN A 48 -8.27 8.83 11.56
N ASP A 49 -9.34 8.06 11.37
CA ASP A 49 -10.15 7.47 12.44
C ASP A 49 -9.67 6.04 12.71
N PHE A 50 -9.10 5.82 13.90
CA PHE A 50 -8.51 4.54 14.30
C PHE A 50 -9.51 3.38 14.21
N ASP A 51 -10.69 3.54 14.79
CA ASP A 51 -11.69 2.47 14.87
C ASP A 51 -12.23 2.13 13.47
N LEU A 52 -12.49 3.17 12.67
CA LEU A 52 -12.93 3.01 11.30
C LEU A 52 -11.85 2.31 10.45
N ILE A 53 -10.58 2.67 10.58
CA ILE A 53 -9.49 2.01 9.85
C ILE A 53 -9.42 0.52 10.19
N VAL A 54 -9.49 0.18 11.48
CA VAL A 54 -9.44 -1.22 11.94
C VAL A 54 -10.63 -2.00 11.40
N GLU A 55 -11.84 -1.44 11.45
CA GLU A 55 -13.04 -2.03 10.88
C GLU A 55 -12.86 -2.30 9.37
N GLN A 56 -12.44 -1.28 8.60
CA GLN A 56 -12.32 -1.39 7.15
C GLN A 56 -11.21 -2.36 6.73
N ILE A 57 -10.12 -2.49 7.49
CA ILE A 57 -9.10 -3.52 7.23
C ILE A 57 -9.65 -4.92 7.49
N ARG A 58 -10.43 -5.14 8.55
CA ARG A 58 -11.07 -6.45 8.78
C ARG A 58 -12.01 -6.82 7.64
N GLU A 59 -12.74 -5.86 7.07
CA GLU A 59 -13.59 -6.09 5.88
C GLU A 59 -12.81 -6.61 4.66
N THR A 60 -11.51 -6.33 4.55
CA THR A 60 -10.66 -6.85 3.46
C THR A 60 -10.33 -8.35 3.59
N GLY A 61 -10.66 -8.97 4.73
CA GLY A 61 -10.33 -10.36 5.04
C GLY A 61 -8.95 -10.54 5.68
N TYR A 62 -8.29 -9.46 6.07
CA TYR A 62 -7.05 -9.52 6.86
C TYR A 62 -7.32 -10.11 8.23
N LYS A 63 -6.49 -11.07 8.64
CA LYS A 63 -6.51 -11.64 9.99
C LYS A 63 -5.09 -11.78 10.52
N THR A 64 -4.94 -11.40 11.77
CA THR A 64 -3.74 -11.63 12.56
C THR A 64 -4.07 -12.60 13.69
N LYS A 65 -3.04 -13.26 14.21
CA LYS A 65 -3.17 -14.33 15.20
C LYS A 65 -3.90 -13.88 16.48
N TYR A 66 -3.66 -12.65 16.92
CA TYR A 66 -4.20 -12.10 18.16
C TYR A 66 -5.26 -11.01 17.91
N ASP A 67 -5.58 -10.72 16.64
CA ASP A 67 -6.56 -9.69 16.20
C ASP A 67 -6.37 -8.34 16.92
N LYS A 68 -5.12 -7.90 17.10
CA LYS A 68 -4.83 -6.64 17.77
C LYS A 68 -5.23 -5.47 16.87
N PRO A 69 -6.10 -4.55 17.34
CA PRO A 69 -6.48 -3.35 16.58
C PRO A 69 -5.27 -2.52 16.14
N GLU A 70 -4.29 -2.36 17.03
CA GLU A 70 -3.04 -1.62 16.75
C GLU A 70 -2.26 -2.22 15.57
N THR A 71 -2.21 -3.55 15.46
CA THR A 71 -1.57 -4.23 14.33
C THR A 71 -2.28 -3.90 13.03
N MET A 72 -3.61 -4.00 13.02
CA MET A 72 -4.42 -3.70 11.83
C MET A 72 -4.23 -2.25 11.40
N TYR A 73 -4.25 -1.32 12.34
CA TYR A 73 -4.03 0.11 12.10
C TYR A 73 -2.64 0.38 11.49
N LYS A 74 -1.58 -0.18 12.08
CA LYS A 74 -0.21 -0.04 11.58
C LYS A 74 -0.04 -0.62 10.17
N LEU A 75 -0.57 -1.80 9.93
CA LEU A 75 -0.54 -2.44 8.61
C LEU A 75 -1.31 -1.61 7.57
N ALA A 76 -2.49 -1.09 7.93
CA ALA A 76 -3.29 -0.23 7.06
C ALA A 76 -2.48 0.97 6.55
N ARG A 77 -1.83 1.68 7.49
CA ARG A 77 -1.05 2.87 7.19
C ARG A 77 0.13 2.58 6.29
N VAL A 78 0.93 1.56 6.63
CA VAL A 78 2.12 1.20 5.84
C VAL A 78 1.75 0.72 4.45
N PHE A 79 0.66 -0.03 4.32
CA PHE A 79 0.27 -0.59 3.03
C PHE A 79 -0.42 0.42 2.12
N PHE A 80 -1.33 1.25 2.65
CA PHE A 80 -2.22 2.05 1.81
C PHE A 80 -2.06 3.57 1.93
N ASP A 81 -1.36 4.08 2.95
CA ASP A 81 -1.16 5.53 3.13
C ASP A 81 0.30 5.93 2.84
N ARG A 82 1.20 5.73 3.80
CA ARG A 82 2.57 6.26 3.75
C ARG A 82 3.58 5.40 4.51
N ASP A 83 4.86 5.61 4.23
CA ASP A 83 6.01 4.87 4.79
C ASP A 83 7.10 5.81 5.34
N ASP A 84 6.67 6.92 5.94
CA ASP A 84 7.57 7.90 6.57
C ASP A 84 8.08 7.45 7.96
N PRO A 85 9.08 8.13 8.54
CA PRO A 85 9.62 7.78 9.85
C PRO A 85 8.60 7.81 10.99
N GLU A 86 7.51 8.58 10.87
CA GLU A 86 6.44 8.58 11.88
C GLU A 86 5.66 7.26 11.81
N THR A 87 5.29 6.85 10.60
CA THR A 87 4.53 5.62 10.34
C THR A 87 5.33 4.37 10.65
N LEU A 88 6.63 4.40 10.33
CA LEU A 88 7.55 3.27 10.52
C LEU A 88 8.27 3.31 11.88
N GLU A 89 7.91 4.24 12.77
CA GLU A 89 8.55 4.39 14.09
C GLU A 89 10.08 4.54 14.02
N GLY A 90 10.57 5.25 13.01
CA GLY A 90 11.99 5.47 12.72
C GLY A 90 12.73 4.25 12.15
N LYS A 91 12.03 3.14 11.89
CA LYS A 91 12.61 1.89 11.38
C LYS A 91 12.57 1.85 9.86
N HIS A 92 13.43 1.01 9.28
CA HIS A 92 13.27 0.59 7.88
C HIS A 92 11.99 -0.26 7.73
N VAL A 93 11.29 -0.15 6.60
CA VAL A 93 9.99 -0.83 6.38
C VAL A 93 10.06 -2.34 6.64
N GLN A 94 11.16 -2.99 6.24
CA GLN A 94 11.35 -4.42 6.51
C GLN A 94 11.41 -4.72 8.02
N ALA A 95 12.20 -3.95 8.78
CA ALA A 95 12.35 -4.17 10.21
C ALA A 95 11.06 -3.89 10.98
N PHE A 96 10.30 -2.87 10.54
CA PHE A 96 8.98 -2.57 11.08
C PHE A 96 7.98 -3.72 10.85
N LEU A 97 7.96 -4.28 9.64
CA LEU A 97 7.08 -5.41 9.31
C LEU A 97 7.50 -6.70 10.03
N ASP A 98 8.81 -6.94 10.19
CA ASP A 98 9.32 -8.11 10.94
C ASP A 98 8.91 -8.03 12.42
N GLU A 99 8.92 -6.84 13.02
CA GLU A 99 8.48 -6.62 14.39
C GLU A 99 6.97 -6.84 14.56
N ILE A 100 6.16 -6.30 13.63
CA ILE A 100 4.72 -6.59 13.59
C ILE A 100 4.48 -8.10 13.48
N GLN A 101 5.20 -8.77 12.57
CA GLN A 101 5.04 -10.20 12.35
C GLN A 101 5.46 -11.03 13.58
N ALA A 102 6.41 -10.55 14.38
CA ALA A 102 6.80 -11.21 15.62
C ALA A 102 5.77 -11.01 16.75
N ASP A 103 5.16 -9.82 16.85
CA ASP A 103 4.21 -9.48 17.92
C ASP A 103 2.77 -9.97 17.65
N ASP A 104 2.31 -9.88 16.41
CA ASP A 104 0.98 -10.33 15.97
C ASP A 104 0.99 -10.82 14.52
N PRO A 105 1.42 -12.07 14.31
CA PRO A 105 1.60 -12.65 12.99
C PRO A 105 0.35 -12.50 12.10
N VAL A 106 0.55 -12.08 10.85
CA VAL A 106 -0.51 -12.11 9.83
C VAL A 106 -0.76 -13.56 9.41
N GLU A 107 -1.97 -14.07 9.67
CA GLU A 107 -2.37 -15.44 9.33
C GLU A 107 -3.10 -15.50 7.99
N GLN A 108 -3.85 -14.45 7.66
CA GLN A 108 -4.59 -14.34 6.41
C GLN A 108 -4.42 -12.94 5.83
N LEU A 109 -3.94 -12.89 4.60
CA LEU A 109 -3.97 -11.67 3.79
C LEU A 109 -5.29 -11.63 3.02
N GLY A 110 -5.83 -10.42 2.80
CA GLY A 110 -6.88 -10.21 1.81
C GLY A 110 -6.31 -10.42 0.39
N GLU A 111 -6.40 -11.64 -0.16
CA GLU A 111 -5.78 -12.03 -1.45
C GLU A 111 -6.13 -11.08 -2.61
N GLU A 112 -7.35 -10.54 -2.59
CA GLU A 112 -7.82 -9.57 -3.59
C GLU A 112 -7.09 -8.22 -3.51
N PHE A 113 -6.52 -7.89 -2.34
CA PHE A 113 -5.85 -6.62 -2.05
C PHE A 113 -4.33 -6.74 -2.07
N VAL A 114 -3.74 -7.94 -2.00
CA VAL A 114 -2.28 -8.15 -2.00
C VAL A 114 -1.60 -7.43 -3.16
N MET A 115 -2.20 -7.46 -4.36
CA MET A 115 -1.64 -6.74 -5.49
C MET A 115 -1.74 -5.22 -5.35
N ALA A 116 -2.81 -4.70 -4.76
CA ALA A 116 -2.95 -3.27 -4.52
C ALA A 116 -1.88 -2.78 -3.52
N VAL A 117 -1.67 -3.55 -2.44
CA VAL A 117 -0.59 -3.31 -1.46
C VAL A 117 0.78 -3.33 -2.15
N ARG A 118 1.07 -4.38 -2.93
CA ARG A 118 2.33 -4.49 -3.68
C ARG A 118 2.57 -3.29 -4.58
N VAL A 119 1.53 -2.88 -5.32
CA VAL A 119 1.63 -1.73 -6.22
C VAL A 119 1.93 -0.45 -5.43
N ALA A 120 1.22 -0.22 -4.33
CA ALA A 120 1.39 0.96 -3.50
C ALA A 120 2.80 1.04 -2.90
N ILE A 121 3.30 -0.05 -2.31
CA ILE A 121 4.64 -0.10 -1.71
C ILE A 121 5.73 0.08 -2.77
N MET A 122 5.64 -0.63 -3.90
CA MET A 122 6.68 -0.55 -4.94
C MET A 122 6.73 0.84 -5.60
N LEU A 123 5.58 1.46 -5.87
CA LEU A 123 5.55 2.81 -6.43
C LEU A 123 6.12 3.84 -5.43
N ARG A 124 5.84 3.71 -4.13
CA ARG A 124 6.50 4.52 -3.09
C ARG A 124 8.00 4.27 -3.00
N GLY A 125 8.43 3.01 -3.12
CA GLY A 125 9.85 2.63 -3.17
C GLY A 125 10.57 3.23 -4.38
N LEU A 126 9.93 3.23 -5.56
CA LEU A 126 10.44 3.90 -6.75
C LEU A 126 10.53 5.42 -6.53
N GLY A 127 9.52 6.03 -5.92
CA GLY A 127 9.54 7.45 -5.53
C GLY A 127 10.73 7.78 -4.61
N HIS A 128 11.06 6.91 -3.65
CA HIS A 128 12.25 7.05 -2.79
C HIS A 128 13.55 7.05 -3.61
N VAL A 129 13.72 6.10 -4.53
CA VAL A 129 14.92 6.03 -5.39
C VAL A 129 15.06 7.29 -6.24
N LEU A 130 13.94 7.83 -6.72
CA LEU A 130 13.88 9.04 -7.55
C LEU A 130 13.86 10.35 -6.75
N LYS A 131 13.89 10.28 -5.41
CA LYS A 131 13.79 11.44 -4.49
C LYS A 131 12.53 12.31 -4.69
N GLN A 132 11.40 11.68 -5.00
CA GLN A 132 10.09 12.33 -5.18
C GLN A 132 9.24 12.30 -3.89
N HIS A 133 8.28 13.23 -3.75
CA HIS A 133 7.41 13.34 -2.57
C HIS A 133 6.47 12.12 -2.43
N ARG A 134 6.14 11.75 -1.18
CA ARG A 134 5.72 10.38 -0.79
C ARG A 134 4.26 10.24 -0.36
N SER A 135 3.45 11.30 -0.40
CA SER A 135 2.05 11.25 0.02
C SER A 135 1.13 11.32 -1.19
N THR A 136 0.25 10.31 -1.35
CA THR A 136 -0.87 10.34 -2.29
C THR A 136 -2.02 11.23 -1.82
N ALA A 137 -2.07 11.57 -0.53
CA ALA A 137 -3.10 12.41 0.07
C ALA A 137 -2.77 13.91 0.04
N ASN A 138 -1.48 14.27 0.00
CA ASN A 138 -0.97 15.65 0.01
C ASN A 138 -0.04 15.89 -1.20
N ALA A 139 -0.54 15.67 -2.41
CA ALA A 139 0.14 16.01 -3.66
C ALA A 139 -0.16 17.45 -4.09
#